data_AF-A0A232EI01-F1
#
_entry.id   AF-A0A232EI01-F1
#
_cell.length_a   1.000
_cell.length_b   1.000
_cell.length_c   1.000
_cell.angle_alpha   90.00
_cell.angle_beta   90.00
_cell.angle_gamma   90.00
#
_symmetry.space_group_name_H-M   'P 1'
#
loop_
_entity.id
_entity.type
_entity.pdbx_description
1 polymer ?
#
loop_
_entity_poly.entity_id
_entity_poly.type
_entity_poly.pdbx_seq_one_letter_code
_entity_poly.pdbx_strand_id
1 'polypeptide(L)'
;MQTLAEQLICKKCDSILSLMDSYEEKRVGLASIFYVKCRTCAVISSVCTDKQHDAAGKNIHFDTNTKALVGTLNGGMGNTHLNNFLCSFNIPEFNWKTFKTHEKEVGSIMEKMAQESCKSAAKGKNKLENLARTLGISSNDAHNAIADVRMLKEIGIN
;
A
#
# COMPACT_ATOMS: atom_id res chain seq x y z
N MET A 1 -10.81 -2.44 -7.15
CA MET A 1 -12.16 -2.49 -7.74
C MET A 1 -12.19 -2.03 -9.20
N GLN A 2 -11.59 -0.89 -9.56
CA GLN A 2 -11.58 -0.42 -10.96
C GLN A 2 -11.03 -1.47 -11.95
N THR A 3 -9.88 -2.08 -11.65
CA THR A 3 -9.28 -3.13 -12.51
C THR A 3 -10.22 -4.30 -12.76
N LEU A 4 -10.91 -4.78 -11.72
CA LEU A 4 -11.86 -5.87 -11.86
C LEU A 4 -12.99 -5.51 -12.84
N ALA A 5 -13.57 -4.31 -12.69
CA ALA A 5 -14.64 -3.85 -13.57
C ALA A 5 -14.17 -3.74 -15.03
N GLU A 6 -12.98 -3.19 -15.26
CA GLU A 6 -12.38 -3.07 -16.60
C GLU A 6 -12.10 -4.44 -17.23
N GLN A 7 -11.78 -5.45 -16.43
CA GLN A 7 -11.51 -6.81 -16.91
C GLN A 7 -12.77 -7.66 -17.12
N LEU A 8 -13.94 -7.23 -16.64
CA LEU A 8 -15.23 -7.90 -16.87
C LEU A 8 -15.83 -7.59 -18.25
N ILE A 9 -14.97 -7.41 -19.25
CA ILE A 9 -15.33 -7.21 -20.65
C ILE A 9 -14.64 -8.28 -21.49
N CYS A 10 -15.42 -9.01 -22.28
CA CYS A 10 -14.88 -10.07 -23.12
C CYS A 10 -14.03 -9.48 -24.25
N LYS A 11 -12.73 -9.76 -24.26
CA LYS A 11 -11.78 -9.24 -25.27
C LYS A 11 -12.05 -9.68 -26.72
N LYS A 12 -12.98 -10.61 -26.95
CA LYS A 12 -13.35 -11.10 -28.29
C LYS A 12 -14.60 -10.42 -28.87
N CYS A 13 -15.59 -10.11 -28.03
CA CYS A 13 -16.90 -9.64 -28.50
C CYS A 13 -17.48 -8.49 -27.67
N ASP A 14 -16.70 -7.94 -26.75
CA ASP A 14 -17.01 -6.79 -25.89
C ASP A 14 -18.25 -6.95 -24.99
N SER A 15 -18.81 -8.16 -24.90
CA SER A 15 -19.89 -8.48 -23.97
C SER A 15 -19.41 -8.37 -22.51
N ILE A 16 -20.28 -7.91 -21.62
CA ILE A 16 -20.06 -7.96 -20.18
C ILE A 16 -19.91 -9.42 -19.72
N LEU A 17 -18.86 -9.68 -18.96
CA LEU A 17 -18.63 -10.94 -18.28
C LEU A 17 -19.30 -10.91 -16.91
N SER A 18 -19.94 -12.01 -16.51
CA SER A 18 -20.52 -12.13 -15.18
C SER A 18 -19.69 -13.07 -14.33
N LEU A 19 -19.36 -12.67 -13.10
CA LEU A 19 -18.62 -13.51 -12.16
C LEU A 19 -19.36 -14.80 -11.80
N MET A 20 -20.69 -14.86 -12.01
CA MET A 20 -21.47 -16.10 -11.83
C MET A 20 -21.12 -17.17 -12.87
N ASP A 21 -20.49 -16.79 -13.97
CA ASP A 21 -20.00 -17.70 -15.01
C ASP A 21 -18.52 -18.04 -14.83
N SER A 22 -17.97 -17.75 -13.65
CA SER A 22 -16.64 -18.21 -13.25
C SER A 22 -16.71 -19.71 -12.99
N TYR A 23 -15.83 -20.47 -13.64
CA TYR A 23 -15.71 -21.90 -13.35
C TYR A 23 -14.45 -22.22 -12.53
N GLU A 24 -13.51 -21.28 -12.44
CA GLU A 24 -12.28 -21.42 -11.66
C GLU A 24 -11.86 -20.07 -11.08
N GLU A 25 -11.36 -20.10 -9.85
CA GLU A 25 -10.67 -18.99 -9.19
C GLU A 25 -9.27 -19.46 -8.77
N LYS A 26 -8.25 -18.74 -9.24
CA LYS A 26 -6.89 -18.88 -8.73
C LYS A 26 -6.57 -17.72 -7.81
N ARG A 27 -6.41 -18.01 -6.52
CA ARG A 27 -5.99 -17.02 -5.53
C ARG A 27 -4.47 -16.87 -5.49
N VAL A 28 -4.01 -15.62 -5.50
CA VAL A 28 -2.60 -15.23 -5.42
C VAL A 28 -2.47 -14.21 -4.29
N GLY A 29 -2.34 -14.72 -3.06
CA GLY A 29 -2.41 -13.90 -1.86
C GLY A 29 -3.82 -13.37 -1.61
N LEU A 30 -3.95 -12.04 -1.58
CA LEU A 30 -5.21 -11.31 -1.41
C LEU A 30 -5.86 -10.92 -2.75
N ALA A 31 -5.20 -11.19 -3.87
CA ALA A 31 -5.77 -11.01 -5.20
C ALA A 31 -6.25 -12.36 -5.77
N SER A 32 -7.14 -12.30 -6.75
CA SER A 32 -7.68 -13.45 -7.45
C SER A 32 -7.63 -13.26 -8.97
N ILE A 33 -7.52 -14.39 -9.67
CA ILE A 33 -7.71 -14.52 -11.11
C ILE A 33 -8.92 -15.41 -11.32
N PHE A 34 -10.00 -14.86 -11.85
CA PHE A 34 -11.19 -15.60 -12.23
C PHE A 34 -11.11 -16.00 -13.70
N TYR A 35 -11.47 -17.24 -14.00
CA TYR A 35 -11.66 -17.70 -15.38
C TYR A 35 -13.15 -17.72 -15.69
N VAL A 36 -13.59 -16.73 -16.46
CA VAL A 36 -15.00 -16.45 -16.71
C VAL A 36 -15.36 -16.83 -18.14
N LYS A 37 -16.39 -17.67 -18.30
CA LYS A 37 -16.90 -18.03 -19.63
C LYS A 37 -17.85 -16.94 -20.13
N CYS A 38 -17.54 -16.36 -21.29
CA CYS A 38 -18.45 -15.43 -21.96
C CYS A 38 -19.74 -16.14 -22.38
N ARG A 39 -20.90 -15.60 -22.01
CA ARG A 39 -22.21 -16.15 -22.41
C ARG A 39 -22.50 -16.01 -23.91
N THR A 40 -21.93 -14.99 -24.56
CA THR A 40 -22.18 -14.68 -25.97
C THR A 40 -21.32 -15.49 -26.92
N CYS A 41 -20.00 -15.52 -26.71
CA CYS A 41 -19.05 -16.15 -27.64
C CYS A 41 -18.35 -17.40 -27.09
N ALA A 42 -18.71 -17.83 -25.88
CA ALA A 42 -18.17 -18.99 -25.16
C ALA A 42 -16.65 -18.94 -24.84
N VAL A 43 -15.93 -17.87 -25.20
CA VAL A 43 -14.51 -17.72 -24.87
C VAL A 43 -14.33 -17.51 -23.37
N ILE A 44 -13.32 -18.17 -22.83
CA ILE A 44 -12.88 -18.03 -21.46
C ILE A 44 -11.94 -16.83 -21.37
N SER A 45 -12.25 -15.89 -20.50
CA SER A 45 -11.41 -14.73 -20.21
C SER A 45 -10.82 -14.84 -18.82
N SER A 46 -9.55 -14.51 -18.68
CA SER A 46 -8.90 -14.29 -17.39
C SER A 46 -9.23 -12.88 -16.89
N VAL A 47 -9.77 -12.81 -15.68
CA VAL A 47 -10.23 -11.59 -15.01
C VAL A 47 -9.50 -11.45 -13.68
N CYS A 48 -8.58 -10.51 -13.60
CA CYS A 48 -7.79 -10.19 -12.42
C CYS A 48 -8.52 -9.18 -11.53
N THR A 49 -8.48 -9.39 -10.21
CA THR A 49 -9.11 -8.47 -9.24
C THR A 49 -8.36 -7.15 -9.05
N ASP A 50 -7.06 -7.12 -9.37
CA ASP A 50 -6.22 -5.95 -9.21
C ASP A 50 -5.10 -5.86 -10.26
N LYS A 51 -4.44 -4.71 -10.31
CA LYS A 51 -3.30 -4.44 -11.18
C LYS A 51 -2.11 -5.31 -10.79
N GLN A 52 -1.25 -5.52 -11.78
CA GLN A 52 -0.02 -6.26 -11.66
C GLN A 52 1.16 -5.35 -11.98
N HIS A 53 2.29 -5.57 -11.31
CA HIS A 53 3.55 -4.89 -11.60
C HIS A 53 4.71 -5.89 -11.66
N ASP A 54 5.78 -5.48 -12.32
CA ASP A 54 7.02 -6.24 -12.38
C ASP A 54 7.79 -6.08 -11.07
N ALA A 55 7.95 -7.17 -10.35
CA ALA A 55 8.87 -7.25 -9.23
C ALA A 55 10.28 -7.61 -9.72
N ALA A 56 11.30 -7.17 -8.98
CA ALA A 56 12.70 -7.45 -9.28
C ALA A 56 12.91 -8.96 -9.52
N GLY A 57 13.31 -9.33 -10.75
CA GLY A 57 13.54 -10.73 -11.13
C GLY A 57 12.47 -11.39 -12.01
N LYS A 58 11.66 -10.62 -12.76
CA LYS A 58 10.63 -11.10 -13.71
C LYS A 58 9.44 -11.83 -13.07
N ASN A 59 9.18 -11.62 -11.79
CA ASN A 59 7.96 -12.12 -11.15
C ASN A 59 6.88 -11.05 -11.23
N ILE A 60 5.69 -11.43 -11.67
CA ILE A 60 4.53 -10.54 -11.72
C ILE A 60 3.81 -10.60 -10.37
N HIS A 61 3.74 -9.47 -9.68
CA HIS A 61 3.06 -9.35 -8.38
C HIS A 61 1.79 -8.54 -8.50
N PHE A 62 0.81 -8.82 -7.65
CA PHE A 62 -0.42 -8.02 -7.56
C PHE A 62 -0.24 -6.86 -6.60
N ASP A 63 -0.65 -5.66 -7.01
CA ASP A 63 -0.54 -4.44 -6.22
C ASP A 63 -1.18 -4.57 -4.83
N THR A 64 -2.33 -5.22 -4.72
CA THR A 64 -3.05 -5.44 -3.45
C THR A 64 -2.18 -6.18 -2.44
N ASN A 65 -1.37 -7.15 -2.87
CA ASN A 65 -0.48 -7.89 -1.97
C ASN A 65 0.62 -6.98 -1.41
N THR A 66 1.28 -6.20 -2.28
CA THR A 66 2.28 -5.21 -1.90
C THR A 66 1.69 -4.15 -0.98
N LYS A 67 0.51 -3.61 -1.30
CA LYS A 67 -0.19 -2.59 -0.50
C LYS A 67 -0.60 -3.11 0.88
N ALA A 68 -1.18 -4.31 0.95
CA ALA A 68 -1.55 -4.93 2.21
C ALA A 68 -0.33 -5.10 3.13
N LEU A 69 0.80 -5.49 2.55
CA LEU A 69 2.03 -5.62 3.29
C LEU A 69 2.62 -4.27 3.73
N VAL A 70 2.63 -3.25 2.88
CA VAL A 70 3.03 -1.89 3.27
C VAL A 70 2.20 -1.41 4.46
N GLY A 71 0.88 -1.58 4.41
CA GLY A 71 -0.01 -1.24 5.52
C GLY A 71 0.29 -2.03 6.79
N THR A 72 0.53 -3.33 6.65
CA THR A 72 0.89 -4.22 7.76
C THR A 72 2.19 -3.78 8.43
N LEU A 73 3.26 -3.55 7.66
CA LEU A 73 4.57 -3.16 8.17
C LEU A 73 4.56 -1.74 8.76
N ASN A 74 3.84 -0.79 8.14
CA ASN A 74 3.66 0.55 8.68
C ASN A 74 2.94 0.53 10.04
N GLY A 75 2.03 -0.42 10.24
CA GLY A 75 1.35 -0.65 11.52
C GLY A 75 2.18 -1.41 12.56
N GLY A 76 3.44 -1.75 12.28
CA GLY A 76 4.27 -2.60 13.15
C GLY A 76 3.75 -4.03 13.27
N MET A 77 2.89 -4.46 12.34
CA MET A 77 2.27 -5.78 12.35
C MET A 77 3.11 -6.79 11.55
N GLY A 78 2.96 -8.06 11.90
CA GLY A 78 3.52 -9.20 11.17
C GLY A 78 2.44 -10.04 10.49
N ASN A 79 2.83 -11.10 9.78
CA ASN A 79 1.90 -11.99 9.08
C ASN A 79 0.77 -12.54 9.98
N THR A 80 1.09 -12.95 11.21
CA THR A 80 0.10 -13.45 12.18
C THR A 80 -0.95 -12.39 12.51
N HIS A 81 -0.51 -11.16 12.78
CA HIS A 81 -1.40 -10.05 13.09
C HIS A 81 -2.32 -9.73 11.90
N LEU A 82 -1.77 -9.74 10.69
CA LEU A 82 -2.55 -9.55 9.46
C LEU A 82 -3.58 -10.66 9.27
N ASN A 83 -3.21 -11.93 9.45
CA ASN A 83 -4.14 -13.05 9.28
C ASN A 83 -5.26 -13.04 10.32
N ASN A 84 -4.96 -12.67 11.57
CA ASN A 84 -5.99 -12.47 12.60
C ASN A 84 -6.98 -11.35 12.20
N PHE A 85 -6.47 -10.25 11.65
CA PHE A 85 -7.28 -9.17 11.12
C PHE A 85 -8.16 -9.65 9.96
N LEU A 86 -7.59 -10.32 8.96
CA LEU A 86 -8.32 -10.85 7.79
C LEU A 86 -9.39 -11.87 8.18
N CYS A 87 -9.06 -12.77 9.12
CA CYS A 87 -9.99 -13.76 9.66
C CYS A 87 -11.23 -13.10 10.26
N SER A 88 -11.06 -11.96 10.95
CA SER A 88 -12.17 -11.20 11.53
C SER A 88 -13.17 -10.66 10.50
N PHE A 89 -12.76 -10.56 9.23
CA PHE A 89 -13.60 -10.15 8.10
C PHE A 89 -14.02 -11.32 7.20
N ASN A 90 -13.76 -12.57 7.60
CA ASN A 90 -13.93 -13.76 6.76
C ASN A 90 -13.13 -13.69 5.44
N ILE A 91 -12.02 -12.95 5.42
CA ILE A 91 -11.09 -12.91 4.29
C ILE A 91 -10.05 -14.00 4.51
N PRO A 92 -9.76 -14.85 3.52
CA PRO A 92 -8.87 -15.97 3.77
C PRO A 92 -7.41 -15.53 3.93
N GLU A 93 -6.65 -16.37 4.60
CA GLU A 93 -5.28 -16.06 5.03
C GLU A 93 -4.32 -15.67 3.91
N PHE A 94 -3.43 -14.73 4.24
CA PHE A 94 -2.31 -14.38 3.41
C PHE A 94 -1.12 -15.30 3.72
N ASN A 95 -0.86 -16.23 2.82
CA ASN A 95 0.14 -17.29 3.01
C ASN A 95 1.55 -16.72 3.34
N TRP A 96 2.20 -17.31 4.35
CA TRP A 96 3.53 -16.93 4.82
C TRP A 96 4.59 -16.81 3.71
N LYS A 97 4.64 -17.75 2.75
CA LYS A 97 5.63 -17.68 1.66
C LYS A 97 5.41 -16.46 0.80
N THR A 98 4.15 -16.16 0.48
CA THR A 98 3.78 -14.98 -0.33
C THR A 98 4.07 -13.70 0.45
N PHE A 99 3.76 -13.69 1.75
CA PHE A 99 4.10 -12.59 2.66
C PHE A 99 5.60 -12.30 2.65
N LYS A 100 6.45 -13.32 2.88
CA LYS A 100 7.92 -13.15 2.90
C LYS A 100 8.50 -12.68 1.58
N THR A 101 7.92 -13.10 0.46
CA THR A 101 8.34 -12.62 -0.87
C THR A 101 8.09 -11.12 -1.01
N HIS A 102 6.88 -10.66 -0.69
CA HIS A 102 6.56 -9.23 -0.77
C HIS A 102 7.30 -8.45 0.32
N GLU A 103 7.59 -9.05 1.49
CA GLU A 103 8.32 -8.39 2.59
C GLU A 103 9.73 -8.02 2.18
N LYS A 104 10.40 -8.88 1.38
CA LYS A 104 11.72 -8.57 0.82
C LYS A 104 11.66 -7.42 -0.19
N GLU A 105 10.64 -7.42 -1.04
CA GLU A 105 10.42 -6.35 -2.02
C GLU A 105 10.21 -5.00 -1.33
N VAL A 106 9.22 -4.95 -0.43
CA VAL A 106 8.79 -3.73 0.25
C VAL A 106 9.79 -3.27 1.31
N GLY A 107 10.44 -4.20 2.01
CA GLY A 107 11.33 -3.88 3.13
C GLY A 107 12.47 -2.94 2.74
N SER A 108 13.09 -3.17 1.57
CA SER A 108 14.17 -2.31 1.07
C SER A 108 13.69 -0.88 0.75
N ILE A 109 12.45 -0.75 0.28
CA ILE A 109 11.84 0.54 -0.05
C ILE A 109 11.46 1.27 1.24
N MET A 110 10.86 0.56 2.19
CA MET A 110 10.49 1.11 3.49
C MET A 110 11.70 1.56 4.30
N GLU A 111 12.79 0.81 4.27
CA GLU A 111 14.04 1.20 4.93
C GLU A 111 14.59 2.51 4.33
N LYS A 112 14.63 2.63 3.00
CA LYS A 112 15.05 3.86 2.32
C LYS A 112 14.15 5.04 2.68
N MET A 113 12.83 4.85 2.65
CA MET A 113 11.87 5.90 3.03
C MET A 113 12.06 6.34 4.48
N ALA A 114 12.30 5.40 5.41
CA ALA A 114 12.60 5.72 6.80
C ALA A 114 13.91 6.50 6.93
N GLN A 115 14.97 6.09 6.23
CA GLN A 115 16.26 6.80 6.23
C GLN A 115 16.13 8.22 5.67
N GLU A 116 15.39 8.41 4.58
CA GLU A 116 15.14 9.73 3.97
C GLU A 116 14.31 10.64 4.89
N SER A 117 13.29 10.08 5.55
CA SER A 117 12.49 10.78 6.54
C SER A 117 13.37 11.26 7.71
N CYS A 118 14.20 10.37 8.28
CA CYS A 118 15.15 10.71 9.33
C CYS A 118 16.16 11.78 8.90
N LYS A 119 16.73 11.66 7.69
CA LYS A 119 17.66 12.66 7.13
C LYS A 119 17.00 14.02 6.95
N SER A 120 15.74 14.04 6.50
CA SER A 120 14.98 15.28 6.31
C SER A 120 14.65 15.95 7.64
N ALA A 121 14.23 15.17 8.65
CA ALA A 121 14.00 15.65 10.00
C ALA A 121 15.28 16.21 10.65
N ALA A 122 16.41 15.52 10.50
CA ALA A 122 17.70 15.98 11.01
C ALA A 122 18.14 17.31 10.35
N LYS A 123 18.00 17.44 9.03
CA LYS A 123 18.27 18.71 8.32
C LYS A 123 17.39 19.86 8.84
N GLY A 124 16.11 19.59 9.11
CA GLY A 124 15.19 20.56 9.69
C GLY A 124 15.65 21.05 11.07
N LYS A 125 16.02 20.13 11.96
CA LYS A 125 16.57 20.46 13.29
C LYS A 125 17.84 21.30 13.19
N ASN A 126 18.78 20.91 12.34
CA ASN A 126 20.04 21.64 12.16
C ASN A 126 19.81 23.08 11.65
N LYS A 127 18.83 23.29 10.76
CA LYS A 127 18.45 24.64 10.30
C LYS A 127 17.92 25.50 11.44
N LEU A 128 17.05 24.92 12.27
CA LEU A 128 16.48 25.63 13.42
C LEU A 128 17.57 25.99 14.45
N GLU A 129 18.45 25.05 14.77
CA GLU A 129 19.57 25.28 15.69
C GLU A 129 20.54 26.35 15.18
N ASN A 130 20.87 26.34 13.89
CA ASN A 130 21.73 27.36 13.28
C ASN A 130 21.07 28.74 13.32
N LEU A 131 19.77 28.84 13.01
CA LEU A 131 19.03 30.11 13.07
C LEU A 131 18.95 30.65 14.51
N ALA A 132 18.64 29.77 15.48
CA ALA A 132 18.60 30.14 16.89
C ALA A 132 19.95 30.70 17.37
N ARG A 133 21.06 30.07 16.95
CA ARG A 133 22.43 30.55 17.23
C ARG A 133 22.71 31.93 16.62
N THR A 134 22.32 32.16 15.36
CA THR A 134 22.48 33.47 14.70
C THR A 134 21.70 34.57 15.41
N LEU A 135 20.52 34.25 15.93
CA LEU A 135 19.65 35.18 16.64
C LEU A 135 19.97 35.30 18.14
N GLY A 136 20.95 34.54 18.66
CA GLY A 136 21.36 34.58 20.07
C GLY A 136 20.31 34.02 21.04
N ILE A 137 19.37 33.21 20.55
CA ILE A 137 18.30 32.58 21.35
C ILE A 137 18.59 31.09 21.53
N SER A 138 18.14 30.51 22.66
CA SER A 138 18.31 29.08 22.88
C SER A 138 17.42 28.28 21.93
N SER A 139 17.86 27.09 21.53
CA SER A 139 17.07 26.20 20.68
C SER A 139 15.73 25.84 21.34
N ASN A 140 15.70 25.71 22.68
CA ASN A 140 14.46 25.44 23.42
C ASN A 140 13.47 26.60 23.33
N ASP A 141 13.94 27.84 23.46
CA ASP A 141 13.08 29.02 23.35
C ASP A 141 12.51 29.16 21.94
N ALA A 142 13.32 28.85 20.91
CA ALA A 142 12.86 28.82 19.53
C ALA A 142 11.78 27.75 19.28
N HIS A 143 11.94 26.55 19.86
CA HIS A 143 10.92 25.50 19.76
C HIS A 143 9.61 25.88 20.47
N ASN A 144 9.70 26.48 21.66
CA ASN A 144 8.53 26.94 22.42
C ASN A 144 7.76 28.03 21.66
N ALA A 145 8.48 29.03 21.12
CA ALA A 145 7.86 30.09 20.33
C ALA A 145 7.14 29.56 19.07
N ILE A 146 7.70 28.53 18.41
CA ILE A 146 7.05 27.88 17.27
C ILE A 146 5.80 27.11 17.71
N ALA A 147 5.83 26.44 18.86
CA ALA A 147 4.67 25.75 19.41
C ALA A 147 3.54 26.73 19.74
N ASP A 148 3.86 27.89 20.33
CA ASP A 148 2.90 28.95 20.64
C ASP A 148 2.26 29.51 19.37
N VAL A 149 3.05 29.85 18.35
CA VAL A 149 2.53 30.33 17.05
C VAL A 149 1.65 29.28 16.37
N ARG A 150 2.00 28.00 16.47
CA ARG A 150 1.20 26.90 15.91
C ARG A 150 -0.13 26.78 16.64
N MET A 151 -0.13 26.88 17.96
CA MET A 151 -1.35 26.87 18.78
C MET A 151 -2.26 28.05 18.42
N LEU A 152 -1.70 29.26 18.28
CA LEU A 152 -2.44 30.47 17.88
C LEU A 152 -3.12 30.30 16.50
N LYS A 153 -2.45 29.65 15.55
CA LYS A 153 -3.04 29.31 14.24
C LYS A 153 -4.17 28.30 14.33
N GLU A 154 -4.06 27.29 15.19
CA GLU A 154 -5.10 26.27 15.38
C GLU A 154 -6.37 26.86 16.02
N ILE A 155 -6.24 27.92 16.82
CA ILE A 155 -7.38 28.68 17.39
C ILE A 155 -7.84 29.86 16.50
N GLY A 156 -7.30 30.01 15.29
CA GLY A 156 -7.76 30.99 14.30
C GLY A 156 -7.33 32.44 14.56
N ILE A 157 -6.32 32.67 15.40
CA ILE A 157 -5.75 33.99 15.65
C ILE A 157 -4.52 34.14 14.75
N ASN A 158 -4.61 34.99 13.72
CA ASN A 158 -3.50 35.33 12.82
C ASN A 158 -2.68 36.50 13.33
#